data_AF-A0A9W6KSX2-F1
#
_entry.id   AF-A0A9W6KSX2-F1
#
_cell.length_a   1.000
_cell.length_b   1.000
_cell.length_c   1.000
_cell.angle_alpha   90.00
_cell.angle_beta   90.00
_cell.angle_gamma   90.00
#
_symmetry.space_group_name_H-M   'P 1'
#
loop_
_entity.id
_entity.type
_entity.pdbx_description
1 polymer ?
#
loop_
_entity_poly.entity_id
_entity_poly.type
_entity_poly.pdbx_seq_one_letter_code
_entity_poly.pdbx_strand_id
1 'polypeptide(L)'
;MERLLVLLGSLRLTVAGDGTVHFKGHEYADAGGGLYAQRDGEDHLVFRDGRVATDGPEYERLGPADSLPLNLVVLAAFVLIALGALAGLRRRPLTAAASLLGVVFLALLTWTLGWHSRDFIYGAPWWFLALLTLPVLVVLGFIAAVAETIRGWARTRPGGRIHQVVSLGGLALVTWFFWNWNLLGWPV
;
A
#
# COMPACT_ATOMS: atom_id res chain seq x y z
N MET A 1 4.09 5.81 11.17
CA MET A 1 3.26 4.78 11.84
C MET A 1 1.78 5.12 11.74
N GLU A 2 1.42 6.37 11.99
CA GLU A 2 0.06 6.93 11.94
C GLU A 2 -0.74 6.61 10.64
N ARG A 3 -0.15 6.79 9.44
CA ARG A 3 -0.84 6.53 8.17
C ARG A 3 -1.22 5.05 7.95
N LEU A 4 -0.44 4.13 8.50
CA LEU A 4 -0.72 2.70 8.42
C LEU A 4 -1.87 2.30 9.34
N LEU A 5 -1.92 2.89 10.52
CA LEU A 5 -3.01 2.69 11.47
C LEU A 5 -4.33 3.35 10.99
N VAL A 6 -4.25 4.43 10.21
CA VAL A 6 -5.38 5.02 9.46
C VAL A 6 -5.85 4.09 8.34
N LEU A 7 -4.94 3.48 7.59
CA LEU A 7 -5.27 2.51 6.54
C LEU A 7 -5.90 1.23 7.09
N LEU A 8 -5.44 0.76 8.24
CA LEU A 8 -5.91 -0.47 8.89
C LEU A 8 -7.18 -0.30 9.73
N GLY A 9 -7.81 0.88 9.69
CA GLY A 9 -9.11 1.14 10.28
C GLY A 9 -9.09 1.47 11.78
N SER A 10 -8.01 1.16 12.51
CA SER A 10 -7.93 1.40 13.97
C SER A 10 -7.93 2.88 14.37
N LEU A 11 -7.55 3.79 13.47
CA LEU A 11 -7.60 5.24 13.70
C LEU A 11 -8.71 5.96 12.90
N ARG A 12 -9.64 5.22 12.27
CA ARG A 12 -10.72 5.86 11.54
C ARG A 12 -11.67 6.53 12.51
N LEU A 13 -12.09 7.73 12.13
CA LEU A 13 -13.22 8.39 12.77
C LEU A 13 -14.47 7.54 12.54
N THR A 14 -15.06 7.02 13.62
CA THR A 14 -16.35 6.34 13.59
C THR A 14 -17.27 6.95 14.64
N VAL A 15 -18.52 7.17 14.27
CA VAL A 15 -19.55 7.68 15.18
C VAL A 15 -20.43 6.52 15.59
N ALA A 16 -20.50 6.23 16.89
CA ALA A 16 -21.38 5.22 17.46
C ALA A 16 -22.83 5.73 17.50
N GLY A 17 -23.79 4.80 17.66
CA GLY A 17 -25.23 5.13 17.61
C GLY A 17 -25.71 6.04 18.74
N ASP A 18 -24.93 6.19 19.80
CA ASP A 18 -25.16 7.07 20.95
C ASP A 18 -24.54 8.47 20.76
N GLY A 19 -23.86 8.73 19.64
CA GLY A 19 -23.15 9.97 19.37
C GLY A 19 -21.70 10.00 19.85
N THR A 20 -21.19 8.93 20.47
CA THR A 20 -19.78 8.82 20.85
C THR A 20 -18.90 8.74 19.60
N VAL A 21 -17.87 9.57 19.54
CA VAL A 21 -16.90 9.59 18.45
C VAL A 21 -15.69 8.78 18.86
N HIS A 22 -15.39 7.70 18.14
CA HIS A 22 -14.14 6.99 18.27
C HIS A 22 -13.16 7.54 17.24
N PHE A 23 -12.03 8.05 17.71
CA PHE A 23 -10.95 8.52 16.86
C PHE A 23 -9.63 8.12 17.47
N LYS A 24 -8.74 7.54 16.66
CA LYS A 24 -7.39 7.14 17.09
C LYS A 24 -7.31 6.19 18.30
N GLY A 25 -8.34 5.37 18.51
CA GLY A 25 -8.41 4.48 19.67
C GLY A 25 -8.87 5.17 20.96
N HIS A 26 -9.20 6.47 20.90
CA HIS A 26 -9.79 7.23 21.99
C HIS A 26 -11.29 7.43 21.77
N GLU A 27 -12.02 7.56 22.87
CA GLU A 27 -13.44 7.89 22.90
C GLU A 27 -13.62 9.37 23.23
N TYR A 28 -14.33 10.07 22.34
CA TYR A 28 -14.68 11.46 22.51
C TYR A 28 -16.20 11.58 22.64
N ALA A 29 -16.65 12.26 23.69
CA ALA A 29 -18.06 12.55 23.94
C ALA A 29 -18.38 14.00 23.57
N ASP A 30 -19.61 14.27 23.17
CA ASP A 30 -20.07 15.63 22.87
C ASP A 30 -19.93 16.52 24.11
N ALA A 31 -19.13 17.58 23.99
CA ALA A 31 -18.94 18.60 25.02
C ALA A 31 -19.76 19.87 24.72
N GLY A 32 -20.55 19.86 23.64
CA GLY A 32 -21.39 20.96 23.18
C GLY A 32 -20.71 21.87 22.16
N GLY A 33 -21.50 22.56 21.34
CA GLY A 33 -20.99 23.53 20.36
C GLY A 33 -20.16 22.91 19.21
N GLY A 34 -20.27 21.61 18.98
CA GLY A 34 -19.47 20.88 17.98
C GLY A 34 -18.07 20.49 18.47
N LEU A 35 -17.78 20.72 19.74
CA LEU A 35 -16.58 20.26 20.44
C LEU A 35 -16.84 18.88 21.04
N TYR A 36 -15.90 17.96 20.86
CA TYR A 36 -15.92 16.66 21.52
C TYR A 36 -14.74 16.58 22.47
N ALA A 37 -14.94 16.16 23.70
CA ALA A 37 -13.87 15.98 24.68
C ALA A 37 -13.56 14.50 24.84
N GLN A 38 -12.27 14.15 24.89
CA GLN A 38 -11.86 12.80 25.25
C GLN A 38 -12.41 12.49 26.65
N ARG A 39 -12.83 11.23 26.86
CA ARG A 39 -13.42 10.79 28.15
C ARG A 39 -12.52 11.04 29.36
N ASP A 40 -11.20 11.04 29.15
CA ASP A 40 -10.18 11.31 30.16
C ASP A 40 -9.85 12.81 30.32
N GLY A 41 -10.40 13.66 29.45
CA GLY A 41 -10.26 15.13 29.48
C GLY A 41 -8.94 15.69 28.94
N GLU A 42 -8.06 14.86 28.37
CA GLU A 42 -6.72 15.28 27.93
C GLU A 42 -6.66 15.88 26.52
N ASP A 43 -7.67 15.64 25.68
CA ASP A 43 -7.69 16.08 24.28
C ASP A 43 -9.10 16.48 23.86
N HIS A 44 -9.18 17.44 22.96
CA HIS A 44 -10.43 17.88 22.34
C HIS A 44 -10.40 17.63 20.84
N LEU A 45 -11.54 17.24 20.30
CA LEU A 45 -11.74 16.97 18.89
C LEU A 45 -12.79 17.93 18.33
N VAL A 46 -12.43 18.59 17.23
CA VAL A 46 -13.28 19.52 16.51
C VAL A 46 -13.32 19.17 15.03
N PHE A 47 -14.51 19.28 14.45
CA PHE A 47 -14.73 19.11 13.02
C PHE A 47 -14.74 20.47 12.33
N ARG A 48 -13.84 20.67 11.36
CA ARG A 48 -13.73 21.94 10.62
C ARG A 48 -13.49 21.68 9.15
N ASP A 49 -14.37 22.18 8.29
CA ASP A 49 -14.20 22.16 6.82
C ASP A 49 -13.86 20.76 6.25
N GLY A 50 -14.47 19.69 6.81
CA GLY A 50 -14.20 18.31 6.40
C GLY A 50 -12.92 17.69 6.97
N ARG A 51 -12.25 18.39 7.88
CA ARG A 51 -11.08 17.96 8.65
C ARG A 51 -11.45 17.69 10.11
N VAL A 52 -10.61 16.91 10.76
CA VAL A 52 -10.69 16.59 12.18
C VAL A 52 -9.45 17.20 12.83
N ALA A 53 -9.63 18.18 13.71
CA ALA A 53 -8.56 18.78 14.48
C ALA A 53 -8.62 18.23 15.91
N THR A 54 -7.45 17.83 16.43
CA THR A 54 -7.24 17.58 17.86
C THR A 54 -6.52 18.77 18.48
N ASP A 55 -6.30 18.83 19.80
CA ASP A 55 -5.49 19.91 20.41
C ASP A 55 -4.03 19.91 19.87
N GLY A 56 -3.61 18.80 19.27
CA GLY A 56 -2.38 18.68 18.49
C GLY A 56 -2.58 18.93 16.97
N PRO A 57 -2.26 17.94 16.12
CA PRO A 57 -2.26 18.14 14.66
C PRO A 57 -3.66 18.03 14.05
N GLU A 58 -3.83 18.64 12.87
CA GLU A 58 -5.04 18.48 12.04
C GLU A 58 -4.94 17.28 11.10
N TYR A 59 -6.03 16.55 10.95
CA TYR A 59 -6.14 15.40 10.06
C TYR A 59 -7.18 15.67 8.96
N GLU A 60 -6.76 15.47 7.72
CA GLU A 60 -7.62 15.58 6.56
C GLU A 60 -8.24 14.22 6.21
N ARG A 61 -9.49 14.23 5.75
CA ARG A 61 -10.14 13.02 5.25
C ARG A 61 -9.38 12.52 4.03
N LEU A 62 -8.85 11.30 4.12
CA LEU A 62 -8.26 10.62 2.97
C LEU A 62 -9.27 10.51 1.84
N GLY A 63 -8.82 10.82 0.62
CA GLY A 63 -9.66 10.72 -0.57
C GLY A 63 -10.05 9.26 -0.85
N PRO A 64 -11.09 9.02 -1.68
CA PRO A 64 -11.46 7.66 -2.09
C PRO A 64 -10.29 6.91 -2.75
N ALA A 65 -9.43 7.66 -3.47
CA ALA A 65 -8.22 7.17 -4.11
C ALA A 65 -7.20 6.58 -3.12
N ASP A 66 -7.18 7.08 -1.89
CA ASP A 66 -6.24 6.67 -0.84
C ASP A 66 -6.78 5.55 0.04
N SER A 67 -7.97 5.03 -0.28
CA SER A 67 -8.60 3.98 0.51
C SER A 67 -7.91 2.63 0.31
N LEU A 68 -7.62 1.94 1.43
CA LEU A 68 -7.04 0.59 1.43
C LEU A 68 -7.76 -0.37 0.48
N PRO A 69 -9.12 -0.45 0.44
CA PRO A 69 -9.80 -1.38 -0.44
C PRO A 69 -9.55 -1.11 -1.93
N LEU A 70 -9.56 0.17 -2.35
CA LEU A 70 -9.26 0.52 -3.73
C LEU A 70 -7.82 0.15 -4.09
N ASN A 71 -6.87 0.45 -3.21
CA ASN A 71 -5.48 0.07 -3.38
C ASN A 71 -5.32 -1.46 -3.49
N LEU A 72 -6.05 -2.25 -2.70
CA LEU A 72 -6.05 -3.71 -2.78
C LEU A 72 -6.67 -4.24 -4.08
N VAL A 73 -7.76 -3.64 -4.57
CA VAL A 73 -8.38 -4.02 -5.86
C VAL A 73 -7.42 -3.75 -7.02
N VAL A 74 -6.78 -2.57 -7.02
CA VAL A 74 -5.75 -2.22 -7.99
C VAL A 74 -4.59 -3.21 -7.92
N LEU A 75 -4.13 -3.56 -6.72
CA LEU A 75 -3.08 -4.55 -6.51
C LEU A 75 -3.47 -5.94 -7.04
N ALA A 76 -4.69 -6.39 -6.78
CA ALA A 76 -5.21 -7.68 -7.24
C ALA A 76 -5.27 -7.75 -8.76
N ALA A 77 -5.72 -6.68 -9.43
CA ALA A 77 -5.71 -6.59 -10.88
C ALA A 77 -4.28 -6.74 -11.44
N PHE A 78 -3.28 -6.15 -10.79
CA PHE A 78 -1.87 -6.33 -11.18
C PHE A 78 -1.39 -7.77 -11.00
N VAL A 79 -1.75 -8.44 -9.90
CA VAL A 79 -1.42 -9.85 -9.68
C VAL A 79 -1.94 -10.71 -10.83
N LEU A 80 -3.19 -10.50 -11.26
CA LEU A 80 -3.81 -11.28 -12.34
C LEU A 80 -3.10 -11.06 -13.68
N ILE A 81 -2.74 -9.81 -14.01
CA ILE A 81 -1.98 -9.49 -15.23
C ILE A 81 -0.59 -10.14 -15.19
N ALA A 82 0.10 -10.06 -14.05
CA ALA A 82 1.42 -10.65 -13.86
C ALA A 82 1.38 -12.18 -13.98
N LEU A 83 0.36 -12.84 -13.41
CA LEU A 83 0.15 -14.28 -13.55
C LEU A 83 -0.10 -14.69 -15.00
N GLY A 84 -0.90 -13.91 -15.74
CA GLY A 84 -1.13 -14.12 -17.17
C GLY A 84 0.16 -14.03 -18.00
N ALA A 85 1.02 -13.06 -17.70
CA ALA A 85 2.33 -12.93 -18.33
C ALA A 85 3.27 -14.10 -17.97
N LEU A 86 3.22 -14.58 -16.72
CA LEU A 86 4.03 -15.71 -16.24
C LEU A 86 3.78 -17.00 -17.04
N ALA A 87 2.51 -17.26 -17.39
CA ALA A 87 2.14 -18.44 -18.18
C ALA A 87 2.85 -18.48 -19.56
N GLY A 88 3.20 -17.32 -20.12
CA GLY A 88 3.93 -17.20 -21.38
C GLY A 88 5.46 -17.28 -21.27
N LEU A 89 6.02 -17.18 -20.05
CA LEU A 89 7.47 -16.98 -19.82
C LEU A 89 8.29 -18.28 -19.62
N ARG A 90 7.74 -19.46 -19.96
CA ARG A 90 8.37 -20.78 -19.75
C ARG A 90 9.82 -20.94 -20.25
N ARG A 91 10.34 -20.03 -21.10
CA ARG A 91 11.70 -20.08 -21.66
C ARG A 91 12.66 -19.01 -21.12
N ARG A 92 12.26 -18.19 -20.14
CA ARG A 92 13.08 -17.11 -19.58
C ARG A 92 13.12 -17.18 -18.05
N PRO A 93 14.06 -17.94 -17.47
CA PRO A 93 14.03 -18.27 -16.04
C PRO A 93 14.15 -17.04 -15.14
N LEU A 94 14.95 -16.03 -15.52
CA LEU A 94 15.12 -14.81 -14.72
C LEU A 94 13.86 -13.93 -14.71
N THR A 95 13.24 -13.72 -15.87
CA THR A 95 11.98 -12.96 -15.94
C THR A 95 10.87 -13.70 -15.20
N ALA A 96 10.77 -15.02 -15.39
CA ALA A 96 9.80 -15.84 -14.67
C ALA A 96 10.02 -15.80 -13.14
N ALA A 97 11.27 -15.87 -12.68
CA ALA A 97 11.61 -15.78 -11.27
C ALA A 97 11.27 -14.40 -10.68
N ALA A 98 11.65 -13.31 -11.35
CA ALA A 98 11.35 -11.95 -10.89
C ALA A 98 9.84 -11.69 -10.84
N SER A 99 9.11 -12.12 -11.87
CA SER A 99 7.66 -11.99 -11.90
C SER A 99 6.96 -12.87 -10.86
N LEU A 100 7.45 -14.09 -10.61
CA LEU A 100 6.94 -14.95 -9.53
C LEU A 100 7.18 -14.32 -8.17
N LEU A 101 8.38 -13.78 -7.93
CA LEU A 101 8.72 -13.09 -6.69
C LEU A 101 7.80 -11.87 -6.46
N GLY A 102 7.50 -11.12 -7.52
CA GLY A 102 6.54 -10.03 -7.49
C GLY A 102 5.13 -10.49 -7.08
N VAL A 103 4.63 -11.56 -7.71
CA VAL A 103 3.33 -12.15 -7.35
C VAL A 103 3.30 -12.62 -5.89
N VAL A 104 4.35 -13.31 -5.44
CA VAL A 104 4.46 -13.78 -4.05
C VAL A 104 4.47 -12.59 -3.09
N PHE A 105 5.22 -11.54 -3.37
CA PHE A 105 5.20 -10.31 -2.58
C PHE A 105 3.79 -9.72 -2.49
N LEU A 106 3.09 -9.56 -3.61
CA LEU A 106 1.75 -8.99 -3.64
C LEU A 106 0.72 -9.82 -2.88
N ALA A 107 0.79 -11.15 -2.99
CA ALA A 107 -0.07 -12.07 -2.26
C ALA A 107 0.17 -11.99 -0.75
N LEU A 108 1.43 -12.03 -0.33
CA LEU A 108 1.81 -11.91 1.08
C LEU A 108 1.45 -10.53 1.65
N LEU A 109 1.62 -9.46 0.87
CA LEU A 109 1.22 -8.11 1.27
C LEU A 109 -0.29 -8.01 1.48
N THR A 110 -1.08 -8.56 0.55
CA THR A 110 -2.53 -8.61 0.65
C THR A 110 -2.98 -9.40 1.88
N TRP A 111 -2.42 -10.59 2.08
CA TRP A 111 -2.70 -11.45 3.24
C TRP A 111 -2.38 -10.73 4.56
N THR A 112 -1.23 -10.07 4.60
CA THR A 112 -0.77 -9.31 5.76
C THR A 112 -1.74 -8.19 6.11
N LEU A 113 -2.07 -7.35 5.14
CA LEU A 113 -2.93 -6.19 5.35
C LEU A 113 -4.37 -6.60 5.67
N GLY A 114 -4.85 -7.72 5.12
CA GLY A 114 -6.19 -8.21 5.37
C GLY A 114 -6.35 -8.91 6.71
N TRP A 115 -5.40 -9.74 7.11
CA TRP A 115 -5.56 -10.66 8.25
C TRP A 115 -4.77 -10.27 9.49
N HIS A 116 -3.63 -9.59 9.33
CA HIS A 116 -2.71 -9.25 10.43
C HIS A 116 -2.73 -7.75 10.74
N SER A 117 -3.78 -7.04 10.34
CA SER A 117 -3.91 -5.60 10.53
C SER A 117 -3.79 -5.15 12.00
N ARG A 118 -4.23 -6.00 12.93
CA ARG A 118 -4.13 -5.73 14.38
C ARG A 118 -2.70 -5.72 14.90
N ASP A 119 -1.80 -6.49 14.29
CA ASP A 119 -0.41 -6.60 14.75
C ASP A 119 0.37 -5.30 14.55
N PHE A 120 -0.06 -4.47 13.60
CA PHE A 120 0.57 -3.18 13.30
C PHE A 120 0.25 -2.09 14.32
N ILE A 121 -0.72 -2.30 15.22
CA ILE A 121 -1.12 -1.34 16.26
C ILE A 121 0.06 -0.97 17.16
N TYR A 122 0.94 -1.93 17.44
CA TYR A 122 2.09 -1.77 18.34
C TYR A 122 3.42 -1.55 17.60
N GLY A 123 3.37 -1.34 16.29
CA GLY A 123 4.55 -1.24 15.43
C GLY A 123 4.59 -2.35 14.37
N ALA A 124 5.41 -2.15 13.34
CA ALA A 124 5.53 -3.13 12.27
C ALA A 124 6.30 -4.37 12.74
N PRO A 125 5.75 -5.59 12.63
CA PRO A 125 6.46 -6.79 13.03
C PRO A 125 7.65 -7.08 12.11
N TRP A 126 8.69 -7.74 12.63
CA TRP A 126 9.94 -7.99 11.89
C TRP A 126 9.73 -8.78 10.58
N TRP A 127 8.76 -9.69 10.53
CA TRP A 127 8.44 -10.47 9.34
C TRP A 127 7.83 -9.59 8.23
N PHE A 128 7.16 -8.50 8.61
CA PHE A 128 6.68 -7.51 7.66
C PHE A 128 7.84 -6.68 7.10
N LEU A 129 8.82 -6.33 7.93
CA LEU A 129 10.05 -5.70 7.45
C LEU A 129 10.81 -6.61 6.47
N ALA A 130 10.86 -7.92 6.75
CA ALA A 130 11.40 -8.89 5.82
C ALA A 130 10.59 -8.93 4.50
N LEU A 131 9.25 -8.86 4.57
CA LEU A 131 8.40 -8.77 3.39
C LEU A 131 8.72 -7.55 2.52
N LEU A 132 9.05 -6.40 3.14
CA LEU A 132 9.45 -5.17 2.45
C LEU A 132 10.83 -5.28 1.75
N THR A 133 11.59 -6.35 1.98
CA THR A 133 12.82 -6.61 1.20
C THR A 133 12.54 -7.24 -0.16
N LEU A 134 11.43 -7.98 -0.31
CA LEU A 134 11.06 -8.63 -1.58
C LEU A 134 10.92 -7.62 -2.74
N PRO A 135 10.28 -6.45 -2.59
CA PRO A 135 10.18 -5.46 -3.64
C PRO A 135 11.55 -5.00 -4.16
N VAL A 136 12.56 -4.87 -3.29
CA VAL A 136 13.93 -4.53 -3.72
C VAL A 136 14.50 -5.62 -4.61
N LEU A 137 14.32 -6.88 -4.23
CA LEU A 137 14.72 -8.03 -5.04
C LEU A 137 13.97 -8.09 -6.38
N VAL A 138 12.67 -7.75 -6.38
CA VAL A 138 11.86 -7.64 -7.61
C VAL A 138 12.42 -6.56 -8.52
N VAL A 139 12.75 -5.36 -8.01
CA VAL A 139 13.35 -4.27 -8.79
C VAL A 139 14.70 -4.68 -9.37
N LEU A 140 15.57 -5.29 -8.57
CA LEU A 140 16.87 -5.78 -9.03
C LEU A 140 16.72 -6.84 -10.14
N GLY A 141 15.81 -7.79 -9.95
CA GLY A 141 15.48 -8.79 -10.97
C GLY A 141 14.92 -8.15 -12.24
N PHE A 142 14.13 -7.08 -12.10
CA PHE A 142 13.59 -6.34 -13.23
C PHE A 142 14.66 -5.56 -14.00
N ILE A 143 15.59 -4.90 -13.29
CA ILE A 143 16.74 -4.23 -13.89
C ILE A 143 17.59 -5.24 -14.66
N ALA A 144 17.87 -6.40 -14.07
CA ALA A 144 18.60 -7.47 -14.74
C ALA A 144 17.86 -7.94 -16.02
N ALA A 145 16.55 -8.16 -15.94
CA ALA A 145 15.73 -8.53 -17.08
C ALA A 145 15.71 -7.44 -18.18
N VAL A 146 15.64 -6.16 -17.81
CA VAL A 146 15.74 -5.04 -18.76
C VAL A 146 17.11 -4.99 -19.42
N ALA A 147 18.20 -5.18 -18.66
CA ALA A 147 19.55 -5.22 -19.21
C ALA A 147 19.74 -6.36 -20.22
N GLU A 148 19.25 -7.57 -19.91
CA GLU A 148 19.22 -8.69 -20.87
C GLU A 148 18.37 -8.38 -22.10
N THR A 149 17.23 -7.71 -21.88
CA THR A 149 16.30 -7.32 -22.94
C THR A 149 16.94 -6.31 -23.90
N ILE A 150 17.66 -5.31 -23.39
CA ILE A 150 18.41 -4.33 -24.19
C ILE A 150 19.54 -5.03 -24.96
N ARG A 151 20.30 -5.92 -24.31
CA ARG A 151 21.35 -6.71 -24.97
C ARG A 151 20.79 -7.59 -26.09
N GLY A 152 19.57 -8.11 -25.93
CA GLY A 152 18.87 -8.93 -26.92
C GLY A 152 18.21 -8.12 -28.05
N TRP A 153 17.96 -6.82 -27.84
CA TRP A 153 17.14 -5.97 -28.72
C TRP A 153 17.65 -5.95 -30.17
N ALA A 154 18.97 -5.88 -30.34
CA ALA A 154 19.61 -5.87 -31.66
C ALA A 154 19.40 -7.17 -32.46
N ARG A 155 18.99 -8.26 -31.80
CA ARG A 155 18.90 -9.61 -32.41
C ARG A 155 17.46 -10.13 -32.51
N THR A 156 16.46 -9.38 -32.04
CA THR A 156 15.07 -9.86 -31.92
C THR A 156 14.14 -9.41 -33.04
N ARG A 157 13.33 -10.35 -33.55
CA ARG A 157 12.22 -10.13 -34.50
C ARG A 157 11.11 -9.24 -33.90
N PRO A 158 10.23 -8.64 -34.72
CA PRO A 158 9.21 -7.67 -34.26
C PRO A 158 8.36 -8.13 -33.07
N GLY A 159 7.91 -9.39 -33.04
CA GLY A 159 7.13 -9.93 -31.91
C GLY A 159 7.90 -9.99 -30.59
N GLY A 160 9.23 -10.06 -30.64
CA GLY A 160 10.08 -9.97 -29.46
C GLY A 160 10.03 -8.60 -28.80
N ARG A 161 9.75 -7.53 -29.55
CA ARG A 161 9.72 -6.13 -29.07
C ARG A 161 8.48 -5.82 -28.23
N ILE A 162 7.35 -6.47 -28.52
CA ILE A 162 6.10 -6.31 -27.74
C ILE A 162 6.31 -6.75 -26.29
N HIS A 163 7.02 -7.86 -26.07
CA HIS A 163 7.36 -8.34 -24.73
C HIS A 163 8.24 -7.34 -23.94
N GLN A 164 9.07 -6.56 -24.63
CA GLN A 164 9.96 -5.56 -24.03
C GLN A 164 9.18 -4.34 -23.56
N VAL A 165 8.20 -3.89 -24.36
CA VAL A 165 7.29 -2.78 -23.99
C VAL A 165 6.45 -3.16 -22.76
N VAL A 166 5.91 -4.38 -22.73
CA VAL A 166 5.15 -4.88 -21.57
C VAL A 166 6.04 -4.91 -20.32
N SER A 167 7.29 -5.34 -20.44
CA SER A 167 8.24 -5.34 -19.34
C SER A 167 8.50 -3.90 -18.84
N LEU A 168 8.81 -2.96 -19.73
CA LEU A 168 9.02 -1.55 -19.33
C LEU A 168 7.78 -0.94 -18.67
N GLY A 169 6.58 -1.27 -19.12
CA GLY A 169 5.33 -0.89 -18.45
C GLY A 169 5.23 -1.43 -17.02
N GLY A 170 5.65 -2.68 -16.81
CA GLY A 170 5.76 -3.28 -15.46
C GLY A 170 6.72 -2.52 -14.55
N LEU A 171 7.87 -2.07 -15.06
CA LEU A 171 8.83 -1.27 -14.28
C LEU A 171 8.27 0.11 -13.88
N ALA A 172 7.59 0.79 -14.81
CA ALA A 172 6.96 2.07 -14.53
C ALA A 172 5.90 1.94 -13.43
N LEU A 173 5.13 0.85 -13.47
CA LEU A 173 4.12 0.53 -12.46
C LEU A 173 4.72 0.18 -11.10
N VAL A 174 5.79 -0.62 -11.05
CA VAL A 174 6.51 -0.92 -9.82
C VAL A 174 7.08 0.37 -9.22
N THR A 175 7.73 1.20 -10.04
CA THR A 175 8.25 2.51 -9.62
C THR A 175 7.13 3.41 -9.08
N TRP A 176 5.98 3.46 -9.75
CA TRP A 176 4.80 4.19 -9.27
C TRP A 176 4.30 3.65 -7.93
N PHE A 177 4.21 2.32 -7.78
CA PHE A 177 3.82 1.69 -6.52
C PHE A 177 4.78 2.10 -5.39
N PHE A 178 6.09 2.02 -5.58
CA PHE A 178 7.06 2.44 -4.57
C PHE A 178 6.99 3.92 -4.26
N TRP A 179 6.83 4.77 -5.29
CA TRP A 179 6.68 6.20 -5.10
C TRP A 179 5.48 6.51 -4.21
N ASN A 180 4.33 5.90 -4.50
CA ASN A 180 3.11 6.06 -3.69
C ASN A 180 3.22 5.35 -2.33
N TRP A 181 3.93 4.24 -2.24
CA TRP A 181 4.19 3.54 -0.97
C TRP A 181 5.08 4.37 -0.04
N ASN A 182 6.04 5.12 -0.59
CA ASN A 182 6.86 6.06 0.17
C ASN A 182 6.02 7.27 0.63
N LEU A 183 5.04 7.68 -0.18
CA LEU A 183 4.01 8.64 0.24
C LEU A 183 3.08 8.10 1.35
N LEU A 184 3.07 6.79 1.65
CA LEU A 184 2.39 6.28 2.85
C LEU A 184 3.13 6.61 4.16
N GLY A 185 4.29 7.27 4.11
CA GLY A 185 4.88 7.94 5.27
C GLY A 185 5.34 6.98 6.36
N TRP A 186 6.22 6.06 6.00
CA TRP A 186 7.06 5.39 6.99
C TRP A 186 7.99 6.44 7.60
N PRO A 187 7.92 6.74 8.90
CA PRO A 187 8.97 7.53 9.53
C PRO A 187 10.27 6.74 9.38
N VAL A 188 11.26 7.36 8.77
CA VAL A 188 12.66 6.95 8.87
C VAL A 188 13.17 7.35 10.25
#